data_AF-A0A8W8MCU9-F1
#
_entry.id   AF-A0A8W8MCU9-F1
#
_cell.length_a   1.000
_cell.length_b   1.000
_cell.length_c   1.000
_cell.angle_alpha   90.00
_cell.angle_beta   90.00
_cell.angle_gamma   90.00
#
_symmetry.space_group_name_H-M   'P 1'
#
loop_
_entity.id
_entity.type
_entity.pdbx_description
1 polymer ?
#
loop_
_entity_poly.entity_id
_entity_poly.type
_entity_poly.pdbx_seq_one_letter_code
_entity_poly.pdbx_strand_id
1 'polypeptide(L)' 'AVVQQVPESSIIGGSNAGPCCTPVRMSSLTMLYFDHNLRVQLTTLPKMKVERCGCA' A
#
# COMPACT_ATOMS: atom_id res chain seq x y z
N ALA A 1 2.92 -17.50 -6.89
CA ALA A 1 1.91 -16.68 -6.18
C ALA A 1 2.03 -15.26 -6.69
N VAL A 2 0.90 -14.59 -6.94
CA VAL A 2 0.78 -13.35 -7.72
C VAL A 2 1.76 -12.27 -7.25
N VAL A 3 2.85 -12.06 -8.00
CA VAL A 3 3.57 -10.79 -7.98
C VAL A 3 2.72 -9.88 -8.87
N GLN A 4 1.82 -9.12 -8.26
CA GLN A 4 1.00 -8.17 -9.00
C GLN A 4 1.99 -7.15 -9.57
N GLN A 5 2.24 -7.20 -10.88
CA GLN A 5 3.01 -6.17 -11.57
C GLN A 5 2.36 -4.83 -11.21
N VAL A 6 3.02 -4.04 -10.35
CA VAL A 6 2.74 -2.63 -10.23
C VAL A 6 3.22 -2.07 -11.57
N PRO A 7 2.34 -1.61 -12.47
CA PRO A 7 2.81 -0.95 -13.68
C PRO A 7 3.65 0.23 -13.20
N GLU A 8 4.93 0.26 -13.58
CA GLU A 8 5.81 1.39 -13.35
C GLU A 8 5.14 2.59 -14.04
N SER A 9 4.37 3.36 -13.26
CA SER A 9 3.71 4.57 -13.71
C SER A 9 4.81 5.51 -14.16
N SER A 10 4.94 5.64 -15.48
CA SER A 10 5.92 6.50 -16.12
C SER A 10 5.71 7.91 -15.56
N ILE A 11 6.66 8.41 -14.78
CA ILE A 11 6.65 9.76 -14.23
C ILE A 11 6.73 10.71 -15.43
N ILE A 12 5.60 11.28 -15.87
CA ILE A 12 5.61 12.44 -16.77
C ILE A 12 5.92 13.65 -15.89
N GLY A 13 7.21 13.87 -15.67
CA GLY A 13 7.73 15.10 -15.09
C GLY A 13 7.59 16.23 -16.12
N GLY A 14 6.69 17.17 -15.85
CA GLY A 14 6.57 18.39 -16.66
C GLY A 14 5.34 19.20 -16.30
N SER A 15 5.45 20.01 -15.24
CA SER A 15 4.64 21.17 -14.79
C SER A 15 3.10 21.24 -15.01
N ASN A 16 2.45 20.17 -15.46
CA ASN A 16 1.02 19.97 -15.66
C ASN A 16 0.70 18.50 -15.36
N ALA A 17 1.20 17.99 -14.22
CA ALA A 17 0.88 16.63 -13.80
C ALA A 17 -0.59 16.63 -13.36
N GLY A 18 -1.47 16.11 -14.22
CA GLY A 18 -2.83 15.77 -13.84
C GLY A 18 -2.85 14.82 -12.64
N PRO A 19 -4.03 14.54 -12.08
CA PRO A 19 -4.14 13.80 -10.84
C PRO A 19 -3.54 12.38 -10.97
N CYS A 20 -2.80 11.94 -9.95
CA CYS A 20 -2.12 10.65 -9.93
C CYS A 20 -3.04 9.56 -9.36
N CYS A 21 -2.91 8.33 -9.86
CA CYS A 21 -3.64 7.18 -9.33
C CYS A 21 -3.07 6.80 -7.95
N THR A 22 -3.82 7.10 -6.89
CA THR A 22 -3.42 6.84 -5.50
C THR A 22 -4.50 6.04 -4.75
N PRO A 23 -4.16 5.29 -3.69
CA PRO A 23 -5.15 4.59 -2.88
C PRO A 23 -6.13 5.55 -2.20
N VAL A 24 -7.42 5.39 -2.47
CA VAL A 24 -8.49 6.18 -1.83
C VAL A 24 -9.19 5.42 -0.71
N ARG A 25 -9.06 4.08 -0.68
CA ARG A 25 -9.61 3.23 0.37
C ARG A 25 -8.65 2.09 0.70
N MET A 26 -8.39 1.91 1.99
CA MET A 26 -7.51 0.86 2.50
C MET A 26 -8.11 0.16 3.71
N SER A 27 -7.80 -1.12 3.87
CA SER A 27 -8.18 -1.92 5.05
C SER A 27 -6.97 -2.25 5.91
N SER A 28 -7.24 -2.68 7.14
CA SER A 28 -6.24 -3.24 8.04
C SER A 28 -5.85 -4.67 7.65
N LEU A 29 -4.67 -5.08 8.14
CA LEU A 29 -4.15 -6.45 8.07
C LEU A 29 -3.76 -6.88 9.49
N THR A 30 -4.24 -8.03 9.94
CA THR A 30 -3.80 -8.63 11.21
C THR A 30 -2.62 -9.56 10.95
N MET A 31 -1.53 -9.36 11.67
CA MET A 31 -0.27 -10.07 11.46
C MET A 31 0.27 -10.63 12.77
N LEU A 32 0.74 -11.87 12.71
CA LEU A 32 1.49 -12.54 13.77
C LEU A 32 2.99 -12.52 13.39
N TYR A 33 3.84 -11.93 14.22
CA TYR A 33 5.28 -11.80 13.92
C TYR A 33 6.13 -11.73 15.19
N PHE A 34 7.45 -11.86 15.04
CA PHE A 34 8.41 -11.63 16.13
C PHE A 34 8.87 -10.18 16.17
N ASP A 35 8.83 -9.55 17.34
CA ASP A 35 9.43 -8.23 17.53
C ASP A 35 10.96 -8.30 17.70
N HIS A 36 11.61 -7.14 17.84
CA HIS A 36 13.07 -7.04 18.01
C HIS A 36 13.60 -7.73 19.28
N ASN A 37 12.71 -8.06 20.24
CA ASN A 37 13.04 -8.79 21.45
C ASN A 37 12.65 -10.27 21.35
N LEU A 38 12.40 -10.79 20.13
CA LEU A 38 12.01 -12.17 19.85
C LEU A 38 10.69 -12.59 20.53
N ARG A 39 9.80 -11.63 20.82
CA ARG A 39 8.47 -11.95 21.36
C ARG A 39 7.45 -12.06 20.24
N VAL A 40 6.53 -13.01 20.38
CA VAL A 40 5.41 -13.17 19.47
C VAL A 40 4.41 -12.04 19.69
N GLN A 41 4.09 -11.31 18.63
CA GLN A 41 3.13 -10.20 18.63
C GLN A 41 2.00 -10.50 17.64
N LEU A 42 0.76 -10.28 18.09
CA LEU A 42 -0.42 -10.25 17.23
C LEU A 42 -0.91 -8.80 17.14
N THR A 43 -0.73 -8.19 15.98
CA THR A 43 -1.03 -6.76 15.78
C THR A 43 -1.91 -6.57 14.56
N THR A 44 -2.85 -5.64 14.65
CA THR A 44 -3.62 -5.16 13.51
C THR A 44 -2.99 -3.89 12.94
N LEU A 45 -2.38 -4.00 11.78
CA LEU A 45 -1.73 -2.91 11.07
C LEU A 45 -2.76 -2.17 10.20
N PRO A 46 -3.06 -0.88 10.46
CA PRO A 46 -4.00 -0.12 9.65
C PRO A 46 -3.42 0.18 8.26
N LYS A 47 -4.28 0.40 7.27
CA LYS A 47 -3.91 0.93 5.95
C LYS A 47 -2.88 0.07 5.18
N MET A 48 -2.90 -1.26 5.35
CA MET A 48 -1.93 -2.16 4.72
C MET A 48 -2.43 -2.81 3.44
N LYS A 49 -3.74 -2.83 3.19
CA LYS A 49 -4.33 -3.42 1.97
C LYS A 49 -5.10 -2.36 1.21
N VAL A 50 -4.76 -2.15 -0.07
CA VAL A 50 -5.53 -1.27 -0.95
C VAL A 50 -6.85 -1.96 -1.33
N GLU A 51 -7.97 -1.31 -1.05
CA GLU A 51 -9.31 -1.75 -1.49
C GLU A 51 -9.74 -1.02 -2.77
N ARG A 52 -9.29 0.21 -2.97
CA ARG A 52 -9.64 1.04 -4.14
C ARG A 52 -8.58 2.12 -4.40
N CYS A 53 -8.30 2.37 -5.68
CA CYS A 53 -7.53 3.52 -6.15
C CYS A 53 -8.43 4.58 -6.79
N GLY A 54 -7.98 5.83 -6.84
CA GLY A 54 -8.62 6.95 -7.52
C GLY A 54 -7.59 8.02 -7.91
N CYS A 55 -8.00 9.03 -8.68
CA CYS A 55 -7.12 10.11 -9.10
C CYS A 55 -7.14 11.26 -8.07
N ALA A 56 -5.98 11.68 -7.58
CA ALA A 56 -5.82 12.79 -6.63
C ALA A 56 -4.75 13.78 -7.08
#